data_AF-A0A7K3SS40-F1
#
_entry.id   AF-A0A7K3SS40-F1
#
_cell.length_a   1.000
_cell.length_b   1.000
_cell.length_c   1.000
_cell.angle_alpha   90.00
_cell.angle_beta   90.00
_cell.angle_gamma   90.00
#
_symmetry.space_group_name_H-M   'P 1'
#
loop_
_entity.id
_entity.type
_entity.pdbx_description
1 polymer ?
#
loop_
_entity_poly.entity_id
_entity_poly.type
_entity_poly.pdbx_seq_one_letter_code
_entity_poly.pdbx_strand_id
1 'polypeptide(L)' 'MRCEDCREALSARLDGESEPVSPDEHLATCAACQEWFAGAERLRRAMLLRPAPAVPDLTAAILERTPAPSGEG' A
#
# COMPACT_ATOMS: atom_id res chain seq x y z
N MET A 1 19.91 5.23 -12.59
CA MET A 1 19.46 6.01 -11.40
C MET A 1 20.30 5.61 -10.20
N ARG A 2 20.55 6.53 -9.25
CA ARG A 2 21.27 6.24 -8.00
C ARG A 2 20.31 5.70 -6.95
N CYS A 3 20.83 4.99 -5.95
CA CYS A 3 19.97 4.44 -4.89
C CYS A 3 19.21 5.52 -4.12
N GLU A 4 19.76 6.72 -3.96
CA GLU A 4 19.07 7.83 -3.30
C GLU A 4 17.82 8.28 -4.06
N ASP A 5 17.94 8.56 -5.37
CA ASP A 5 16.82 8.96 -6.22
C ASP A 5 15.75 7.84 -6.28
N CYS A 6 16.19 6.58 -6.29
CA CYS A 6 15.28 5.43 -6.24
C CYS A 6 14.50 5.37 -4.92
N ARG A 7 15.16 5.60 -3.79
CA ARG A 7 14.53 5.56 -2.47
C ARG A 7 13.57 6.73 -2.27
N GLU A 8 13.90 7.90 -2.81
CA GLU A 8 13.00 9.06 -2.82
C GLU A 8 11.71 8.75 -3.58
N ALA A 9 11.82 8.23 -4.82
CA ALA A 9 10.64 7.83 -5.60
C ALA A 9 9.82 6.73 -4.90
N LEU A 10 10.48 5.72 -4.33
CA LEU A 10 9.78 4.67 -3.59
C LEU A 10 9.13 5.18 -2.30
N SER A 11 9.67 6.21 -1.66
CA SER A 11 9.02 6.87 -0.53
C SER A 11 7.74 7.57 -0.97
N ALA A 12 7.81 8.38 -2.04
CA ALA A 12 6.62 9.03 -2.62
C ALA A 12 5.51 8.01 -2.94
N ARG A 13 5.88 6.86 -3.52
CA ARG A 13 4.94 5.74 -3.78
C ARG A 13 4.26 5.24 -2.50
N LEU A 14 4.98 5.11 -1.39
CA LEU A 14 4.42 4.63 -0.11
C LEU A 14 3.44 5.64 0.50
N ASP A 15 3.71 6.92 0.31
CA ASP A 15 2.90 8.03 0.79
C ASP A 15 1.70 8.34 -0.14
N GLY A 16 1.63 7.68 -1.30
CA GLY A 16 0.58 7.90 -2.30
C GLY A 16 0.78 9.17 -3.11
N GLU A 17 2.00 9.71 -3.12
CA GLU A 17 2.40 10.90 -3.87
C GLU A 17 2.91 10.52 -5.27
N SER A 18 2.97 11.52 -6.16
CA SER A 18 3.56 11.34 -7.49
C SER A 18 5.06 11.11 -7.41
N GLU A 19 5.53 10.03 -8.03
CA GLU A 19 6.97 9.73 -8.13
C GLU A 19 7.69 10.75 -9.03
N PRO A 20 8.83 11.33 -8.58
CA PRO A 20 9.61 12.26 -9.40
C PRO A 20 10.32 11.57 -10.57
N VAL A 21 10.61 10.28 -10.43
CA VAL A 21 11.25 9.41 -11.44
C VAL A 21 10.71 7.98 -11.29
N SER A 22 10.69 7.18 -12.36
CA SER A 22 10.29 5.76 -12.25
C SER A 22 11.38 4.95 -11.54
N PRO A 23 11.07 4.26 -10.42
CA PRO A 23 12.04 3.46 -9.69
C PRO A 23 12.19 2.03 -10.22
N ASP A 24 11.30 1.58 -11.11
CA ASP A 24 11.04 0.16 -11.34
C ASP A 24 12.24 -0.60 -11.93
N GLU A 25 12.95 -0.01 -12.90
CA GLU A 25 14.14 -0.63 -13.51
C GLU A 25 15.27 -0.84 -12.48
N HIS A 26 15.50 0.15 -11.62
CA HIS A 26 16.52 0.07 -10.57
C HIS A 26 16.10 -0.90 -9.45
N LEU A 27 14.83 -0.84 -9.04
CA LEU A 27 14.29 -1.75 -8.04
C LEU A 27 14.39 -3.21 -8.50
N ALA A 28 14.20 -3.49 -9.79
CA ALA A 28 14.30 -4.85 -10.33
C ALA A 28 15.71 -5.47 -10.20
N THR A 29 16.76 -4.66 -10.15
CA THR A 29 18.16 -5.14 -10.22
C THR A 29 18.98 -4.87 -8.96
N CYS A 30 18.57 -3.92 -8.11
CA CYS A 30 19.33 -3.49 -6.94
C CYS A 30 18.81 -4.13 -5.65
N ALA A 31 19.52 -5.16 -5.15
CA ALA A 31 19.18 -5.86 -3.90
C ALA A 31 19.07 -4.90 -2.69
N ALA A 32 19.95 -3.91 -2.58
CA ALA A 32 19.91 -2.95 -1.49
C ALA A 32 18.64 -2.06 -1.50
N CYS A 33 18.09 -1.76 -2.68
CA CYS A 33 16.83 -1.02 -2.80
C CYS A 33 15.62 -1.94 -2.57
N GLN A 34 15.69 -3.21 -2.98
CA GLN A 34 14.65 -4.20 -2.68
C GLN A 34 14.52 -4.44 -1.17
N GLU A 35 15.64 -4.66 -0.48
CA GLU A 35 15.66 -4.86 0.97
C GLU A 35 15.15 -3.62 1.72
N TRP A 36 15.62 -2.44 1.32
CA TRP A 36 15.17 -1.18 1.90
C TRP A 36 13.66 -0.98 1.72
N PHE A 37 13.14 -1.20 0.51
CA PHE A 37 11.73 -0.99 0.19
C PHE A 37 10.83 -1.95 0.97
N ALA A 38 11.19 -3.25 0.99
CA ALA A 38 10.46 -4.23 1.79
C ALA A 38 10.48 -3.88 3.30
N GLY A 39 11.58 -3.30 3.79
CA GLY A 39 11.67 -2.76 5.15
C GLY A 39 10.72 -1.59 5.39
N ALA A 40 10.69 -0.63 4.48
CA ALA A 40 9.80 0.53 4.54
C ALA A 40 8.32 0.12 4.49
N GLU A 41 7.94 -0.83 3.63
CA GLU A 41 6.57 -1.37 3.57
C GLU A 41 6.13 -2.01 4.89
N ARG A 42 7.01 -2.81 5.50
CA ARG A 42 6.74 -3.42 6.81
C ARG A 42 6.55 -2.37 7.89
N LEU A 43 7.41 -1.34 7.92
CA LEU A 43 7.32 -0.24 8.88
C LEU A 43 6.01 0.53 8.73
N ARG A 44 5.68 0.94 7.50
CA ARG A 44 4.43 1.65 7.18
C ARG A 44 3.21 0.85 7.62
N ARG A 45 3.18 -0.46 7.31
CA ARG A 45 2.10 -1.36 7.75
C ARG A 45 1.98 -1.41 9.26
N ALA A 46 3.09 -1.53 9.99
CA ALA A 46 3.09 -1.58 11.45
C ALA A 46 2.64 -0.26 12.10
N MET A 47 2.91 0.88 11.47
CA MET A 47 2.47 2.19 11.96
C MET A 47 0.97 2.43 11.73
N LEU A 48 0.44 2.00 10.58
CA LEU A 48 -0.95 2.27 10.19
C LEU A 48 -1.93 1.22 10.75
N LEU A 49 -1.53 -0.05 10.85
CA LEU A 49 -2.42 -1.09 11.33
C LEU A 49 -2.43 -1.13 12.86
N ARG A 50 -3.60 -0.95 13.42
CA ARG A 50 -3.90 -1.15 14.84
C ARG A 50 -4.91 -2.27 14.97
N PRO A 51 -4.88 -3.08 16.05
CA PRO A 51 -5.96 -3.99 16.35
C PRO A 51 -7.29 -3.25 16.34
N ALA A 52 -8.26 -3.75 15.59
CA ALA A 52 -9.60 -3.21 15.62
C ALA A 52 -10.17 -3.39 17.04
N PRO A 53 -10.83 -2.39 17.62
CA PRO A 53 -11.59 -2.60 18.85
C PRO A 53 -12.65 -3.67 18.60
N ALA A 54 -13.02 -4.41 19.64
CA ALA A 54 -14.15 -5.33 19.56
C ALA A 54 -15.43 -4.53 19.22
N VAL A 55 -16.03 -4.82 18.08
CA VAL A 55 -17.27 -4.21 17.60
C VAL A 55 -18.28 -5.31 17.28
N PRO A 56 -19.60 -5.05 17.40
CA PRO A 56 -20.62 -6.00 16.96
C PRO A 56 -20.47 -6.34 15.48
N ASP A 57 -20.74 -7.59 15.12
CA ASP A 57 -20.80 -7.99 13.72
C ASP A 57 -22.05 -7.40 13.06
N LEU A 58 -21.84 -6.51 12.09
CA LEU A 58 -22.91 -5.84 11.34
C LEU A 58 -23.08 -6.44 9.93
N THR A 59 -22.42 -7.55 9.61
CA THR A 59 -22.41 -8.14 8.26
C THR A 59 -23.84 -8.33 7.72
N ALA A 60 -24.73 -8.96 8.49
CA ALA A 60 -26.12 -9.18 8.09
C ALA A 60 -26.90 -7.86 7.87
N ALA A 61 -26.74 -6.89 8.79
CA ALA A 61 -27.42 -5.60 8.70
C ALA A 61 -26.93 -4.75 7.51
N ILE A 62 -25.66 -4.86 7.14
CA ILE A 62 -25.11 -4.21 5.95
C ILE A 62 -25.69 -4.85 4.69
N LEU A 63 -25.65 -6.18 4.59
CA LEU A 63 -26.16 -6.91 3.42
C LEU A 63 -27.65 -6.64 3.17
N GLU A 64 -28.46 -6.53 4.22
CA GLU A 64 -29.88 -6.18 4.09
C GLU A 64 -30.10 -4.75 3.57
N ARG A 65 -29.18 -3.83 3.85
CA ARG A 65 -29.28 -2.41 3.47
C ARG A 65 -28.56 -2.09 2.15
N THR A 66 -27.67 -2.95 1.69
CA THR A 66 -26.95 -2.77 0.44
C THR A 66 -27.83 -3.23 -0.72
N PRO A 67 -28.18 -2.36 -1.68
CA PRO A 67 -28.93 -2.78 -2.86
C PRO A 67 -28.13 -3.82 -3.64
N ALA A 68 -28.83 -4.76 -4.28
CA ALA A 68 -28.20 -5.76 -5.13
C ALA A 68 -27.32 -5.06 -6.18
N PRO A 69 -26.11 -5.58 -6.47
CA PRO A 69 -25.30 -5.03 -7.56
C PRO A 69 -26.14 -5.06 -8.83
N SER A 70 -26.15 -3.94 -9.58
CA SER A 70 -26.78 -3.89 -10.89
C SER A 70 -26.23 -5.04 -11.72
N GLY A 71 -27.08 -6.00 -12.09
CA GLY A 71 -26.66 -7.12 -12.92
C GLY A 71 -26.02 -6.58 -14.20
N GLU A 72 -24.77 -6.97 -14.45
CA GLU A 72 -24.18 -6.83 -15.77
C GLU A 72 -24.96 -7.78 -16.69
N GLY A 73 -25.84 -7.18 -17.51
CA GLY A 73 -26.49 -7.84 -18.63
C GLY A 73 -25.65 -7.74 -19.90
#